data_AF-A0A849TIF7-F1
#
_entry.id   AF-A0A849TIF7-F1
#
_cell.length_a   1.000
_cell.length_b   1.000
_cell.length_c   1.000
_cell.angle_alpha   90.00
_cell.angle_beta   90.00
_cell.angle_gamma   90.00
#
_symmetry.space_group_name_H-M   'P 1'
#
loop_
_entity.id
_entity.type
_entity.pdbx_description
1 polymer ?
#
loop_
_entity_poly.entity_id
_entity_poly.type
_entity_poly.pdbx_seq_one_letter_code
_entity_poly.pdbx_strand_id
1 'polypeptide(L)'
;MTDTEHELVLLAGLRQAFDANCGASCSAHGDRPAGVLVLWEGHLRGIWFRRDGAFHFIPGGYVNPTYASTTVAEAVVYTLSGICRAK
;
A
#
# COMPACT_ATOMS: atom_id res chain seq x y z
N MET A 1 -14.59 -7.19 10.67
CA MET A 1 -14.16 -6.13 9.74
C MET A 1 -14.32 -6.63 8.32
N THR A 2 -14.93 -5.84 7.45
CA THR A 2 -15.02 -6.05 6.00
C THR A 2 -13.65 -5.85 5.34
N ASP A 3 -13.47 -6.31 4.10
CA ASP A 3 -12.22 -6.07 3.36
C ASP A 3 -11.93 -4.56 3.24
N THR A 4 -12.96 -3.76 2.98
CA THR A 4 -12.89 -2.30 2.94
C THR A 4 -12.39 -1.69 4.26
N GLU A 5 -12.90 -2.16 5.41
CA GLU A 5 -12.46 -1.64 6.72
C GLU A 5 -10.97 -1.92 6.95
N HIS A 6 -10.49 -3.10 6.54
CA HIS A 6 -9.06 -3.41 6.64
C HIS A 6 -8.21 -2.59 5.68
N GLU A 7 -8.68 -2.32 4.47
CA GLU A 7 -8.00 -1.42 3.52
C GLU A 7 -7.89 0.00 4.08
N LEU A 8 -8.93 0.49 4.77
CA LEU A 8 -8.88 1.79 5.46
C LEU A 8 -7.85 1.81 6.59
N VAL A 9 -7.73 0.71 7.36
CA VAL A 9 -6.68 0.58 8.37
C VAL A 9 -5.29 0.56 7.74
N LEU A 10 -5.12 -0.14 6.61
CA LEU A 10 -3.87 -0.13 5.85
C LEU A 10 -3.53 1.27 5.33
N LEU A 11 -4.52 1.97 4.75
CA LEU A 11 -4.36 3.34 4.27
C LEU A 11 -3.88 4.28 5.39
N ALA A 12 -4.50 4.20 6.56
CA ALA A 12 -4.09 4.99 7.73
C ALA A 12 -2.66 4.65 8.16
N GLY A 13 -2.31 3.35 8.23
CA GLY A 13 -0.98 2.90 8.60
C GLY A 13 0.11 3.36 7.62
N LEU A 14 -0.15 3.33 6.32
CA LEU A 14 0.77 3.82 5.29
C LEU A 14 0.96 5.33 5.38
N ARG A 15 -0.11 6.11 5.55
CA ARG A 15 -0.02 7.57 5.72
C ARG A 15 0.81 7.95 6.93
N GLN A 16 0.53 7.33 8.08
CA GLN A 16 1.31 7.56 9.30
C GLN A 16 2.79 7.20 9.10
N ALA A 17 3.07 6.10 8.42
CA ALA A 17 4.44 5.67 8.15
C ALA A 17 5.19 6.62 7.18
N PHE A 18 4.52 7.16 6.17
CA PHE A 18 5.10 8.13 5.26
C PHE A 18 5.34 9.48 5.95
N ASP A 19 4.39 9.95 6.75
CA ASP A 19 4.54 11.19 7.53
C ASP A 19 5.68 11.10 8.56
N ALA A 20 5.85 9.94 9.20
CA ALA A 20 6.95 9.70 10.14
C ALA A 20 8.33 9.64 9.46
N ASN A 21 8.36 9.36 8.16
CA ASN A 21 9.59 9.33 7.37
C ASN A 21 9.76 10.68 6.66
N CYS A 22 10.17 11.72 7.40
CA CYS A 22 10.39 13.07 6.89
C CYS A 22 11.28 13.05 5.62
N GLY A 23 10.67 13.17 4.44
CA GLY A 23 11.35 13.08 3.13
C GLY A 23 10.89 11.92 2.24
N ALA A 24 9.91 11.11 2.66
CA ALA A 24 9.30 10.12 1.80
C ALA A 24 8.56 10.81 0.63
N SER A 25 9.07 10.64 -0.59
CA SER A 25 8.38 10.98 -1.84
C SER A 25 7.09 10.17 -2.07
N CYS A 26 6.81 9.19 -1.20
CA CYS A 26 5.67 8.31 -1.30
C CYS A 26 4.42 8.87 -0.63
N SER A 27 3.25 8.57 -1.21
CA SER A 27 1.94 8.86 -0.63
C SER A 27 0.96 7.71 -0.83
N ALA A 28 -0.03 7.60 0.06
CA ALA A 28 -1.09 6.60 -0.01
C ALA A 28 -2.47 7.23 -0.15
N HIS A 29 -3.28 6.70 -1.08
CA HIS A 29 -4.62 7.17 -1.41
C HIS A 29 -5.58 6.00 -1.46
N GLY A 30 -6.78 6.16 -0.91
CA GLY A 30 -7.85 5.20 -1.12
C GLY A 30 -8.52 5.49 -2.46
N ASP A 31 -8.66 4.48 -3.29
CA ASP A 31 -9.37 4.55 -4.57
C ASP A 31 -10.31 3.36 -4.69
N ARG A 32 -11.62 3.61 -4.68
CA ARG A 32 -12.62 2.54 -4.78
C ARG A 32 -13.09 2.44 -6.24
N PRO A 33 -13.10 1.24 -6.84
CA PRO A 33 -13.00 -0.08 -6.22
C PRO A 33 -11.58 -0.70 -6.18
N ALA A 34 -10.53 0.04 -6.52
CA ALA A 34 -9.19 -0.52 -6.72
C ALA A 34 -8.46 -0.94 -5.43
N GLY A 35 -8.69 -0.26 -4.30
CA GLY A 35 -8.03 -0.48 -3.02
C GLY A 35 -7.24 0.75 -2.55
N VAL A 36 -6.01 0.54 -2.07
CA VAL A 36 -5.08 1.57 -1.60
C VAL A 36 -3.95 1.76 -2.60
N LEU A 37 -3.95 2.89 -3.29
CA LEU A 37 -2.90 3.30 -4.21
C LEU A 37 -1.66 3.77 -3.45
N VAL A 38 -0.48 3.32 -3.89
CA VAL A 38 0.82 3.83 -3.45
C VAL A 38 1.42 4.61 -4.62
N LEU A 39 1.70 5.89 -4.40
CA LEU A 39 2.33 6.78 -5.37
C LEU A 39 3.73 7.17 -4.90
N TRP A 40 4.62 7.49 -5.83
CA TRP A 40 5.89 8.18 -5.60
C TRP A 40 5.92 9.42 -6.49
N GLU A 41 6.05 10.62 -5.92
CA GLU A 41 6.03 11.89 -6.68
C GLU A 41 4.86 11.96 -7.68
N GLY A 42 3.69 11.45 -7.29
CA GLY A 42 2.49 11.39 -8.13
C GLY A 42 2.42 10.23 -9.13
N HIS A 43 3.48 9.44 -9.28
CA HIS A 43 3.50 8.26 -10.16
C HIS A 43 3.05 7.00 -9.43
N LEU A 44 2.13 6.23 -10.03
CA LEU A 44 1.64 4.97 -9.46
C LEU A 44 2.77 3.94 -9.33
N ARG A 45 3.01 3.50 -8.10
CA ARG A 45 3.95 2.42 -7.76
C ARG A 45 3.27 1.09 -7.60
N GLY A 46 2.00 1.10 -7.19
CA GLY A 46 1.18 -0.09 -7.13
C GLY A 46 -0.06 0.12 -6.28
N ILE A 47 -0.81 -0.96 -6.13
CA ILE A 47 -2.10 -0.99 -5.47
C ILE A 47 -2.10 -2.13 -4.47
N TRP A 48 -2.48 -1.81 -3.24
CA TRP A 48 -2.85 -2.79 -2.24
C TRP A 48 -4.35 -2.99 -2.27
N PHE A 49 -4.82 -4.22 -2.23
CA PHE A 49 -6.23 -4.54 -2.03
C PHE A 49 -6.35 -5.75 -1.11
N ARG A 50 -7.48 -5.89 -0.42
CA ARG A 50 -7.73 -7.05 0.44
C ARG A 50 -8.66 -8.03 -0.24
N ARG A 51 -8.29 -9.31 -0.19
CA ARG A 51 -9.09 -10.41 -0.71
C ARG A 51 -8.72 -11.71 0.00
N ASP A 52 -9.72 -12.53 0.27
CA ASP A 52 -9.55 -13.86 0.87
C ASP A 52 -8.73 -13.82 2.18
N GLY A 53 -8.93 -12.75 2.98
CA GLY A 53 -8.29 -12.57 4.28
C GLY A 53 -6.87 -12.01 4.25
N ALA A 54 -6.29 -11.74 3.08
CA ALA A 54 -4.93 -11.20 2.91
C ALA A 54 -4.93 -9.90 2.10
N PHE A 55 -3.94 -9.04 2.37
CA PHE A 55 -3.60 -7.91 1.52
C PHE A 55 -2.73 -8.41 0.38
N HIS A 56 -3.02 -7.97 -0.84
CA HIS A 56 -2.31 -8.30 -2.06
C HIS A 56 -1.78 -7.01 -2.68
N PHE A 57 -0.54 -7.02 -3.12
CA PHE A 57 0.09 -5.88 -3.80
C PHE A 57 0.31 -6.18 -5.27
N ILE A 58 -0.23 -5.33 -6.14
CA ILE A 58 0.04 -5.30 -7.58
C ILE A 58 0.93 -4.08 -7.86
N PRO A 59 2.18 -4.26 -8.35
CA PRO A 59 3.00 -3.15 -8.77
C PRO A 59 2.40 -2.42 -9.98
N GLY A 60 2.70 -1.13 -10.14
CA GLY A 60 2.25 -0.33 -11.27
C GLY A 60 2.70 -0.96 -12.60
N GLY A 61 1.76 -1.16 -13.53
CA GLY A 61 2.00 -1.80 -14.83
C GLY A 61 1.91 -3.33 -14.83
N TYR A 62 1.62 -3.97 -13.69
CA TYR A 62 1.40 -5.41 -13.58
C TYR A 62 -0.09 -5.72 -13.55
N VAL A 63 -0.44 -6.93 -13.98
CA VAL A 63 -1.83 -7.43 -13.96
C VAL A 63 -2.09 -8.31 -12.73
N ASN A 64 -1.05 -8.96 -12.20
CA ASN A 64 -1.17 -9.93 -11.12
C ASN A 64 -0.44 -9.47 -9.85
N PRO A 65 -0.91 -9.87 -8.66
CA PRO A 65 -0.20 -9.60 -7.41
C PRO A 65 1.20 -10.22 -7.41
N THR A 66 2.17 -9.49 -6.90
CA THR A 66 3.55 -9.99 -6.74
C THR A 66 3.91 -10.23 -5.28
N TYR A 67 3.08 -9.76 -4.35
CA TYR A 67 3.30 -9.92 -2.92
C TYR A 67 1.95 -9.98 -2.19
N ALA A 68 1.90 -10.72 -1.09
CA ALA A 68 0.76 -10.77 -0.20
C ALA A 68 1.21 -10.75 1.26
N SER A 69 0.41 -10.15 2.13
CA SER A 69 0.60 -10.19 3.58
C SER A 69 -0.73 -10.40 4.30
N THR A 70 -0.67 -10.97 5.49
CA THR A 70 -1.89 -11.19 6.31
C THR A 70 -2.13 -10.04 7.28
N THR A 71 -1.10 -9.25 7.57
CA THR A 71 -1.15 -8.14 8.51
C THR A 71 -0.89 -6.79 7.84
N VAL A 72 -1.42 -5.74 8.46
CA VAL A 72 -1.16 -4.34 8.07
C VAL A 72 0.32 -3.99 8.29
N ALA A 73 0.91 -4.45 9.40
CA ALA A 73 2.30 -4.17 9.72
C ALA A 73 3.26 -4.69 8.63
N GLU A 74 3.08 -5.93 8.17
CA GLU A 74 3.86 -6.48 7.06
C GLU A 74 3.69 -5.70 5.76
N ALA A 75 2.45 -5.31 5.41
CA ALA A 75 2.18 -4.54 4.21
C ALA A 75 2.88 -3.16 4.26
N VAL A 76 2.85 -2.49 5.42
CA VAL A 76 3.55 -1.21 5.64
C VAL A 76 5.05 -1.39 5.51
N VAL A 77 5.64 -2.40 6.17
CA VAL A 77 7.08 -2.68 6.10
C VAL A 77 7.53 -3.00 4.67
N TYR A 78 6.79 -3.84 3.94
CA TYR A 78 7.08 -4.14 2.54
C TYR A 78 7.03 -2.88 1.68
N THR A 79 6.02 -2.03 1.89
CA THR A 79 5.87 -0.79 1.13
C THR A 79 7.04 0.15 1.36
N LEU A 80 7.46 0.36 2.61
CA LEU A 80 8.60 1.22 2.94
C LEU A 80 9.92 0.68 2.39
N SER A 81 10.18 -0.61 2.60
CA SER A 81 11.50 -1.21 2.31
C SER A 81 11.68 -1.62 0.85
N GLY A 82 10.60 -2.00 0.15
CA GLY A 82 10.64 -2.53 -1.20
C GLY A 82 10.11 -1.57 -2.27
N ILE A 83 9.08 -0.78 -1.96
CA ILE A 83 8.39 0.05 -2.96
C ILE A 83 8.86 1.51 -2.92
N CYS A 84 9.00 2.03 -1.71
CA CYS A 84 9.26 3.44 -1.39
C CYS A 84 10.68 3.73 -0.92
N ARG A 85 11.63 2.83 -1.19
CA ARG A 85 13.03 3.01 -0.82
C ARG A 85 13.65 4.16 -1.62
N ALA A 86 14.13 5.21 -0.94
CA ALA A 86 15.02 6.24 -1.50
C ALA A 86 16.19 5.54 -2.20
N LYS A 87 16.43 5.90 -3.47
CA LYS A 87 17.64 5.48 -4.18
C LYS A 87 18.87 6.08 -3.53
#